data_AF-A0A845R3N2-F1
#
_entry.id   AF-A0A845R3N2-F1
#
_cell.length_a   1.000
_cell.length_b   1.000
_cell.length_c   1.000
_cell.angle_alpha   90.00
_cell.angle_beta   90.00
_cell.angle_gamma   90.00
#
_symmetry.space_group_name_H-M   'P 1'
#
loop_
_entity.id
_entity.type
_entity.pdbx_description
1 polymer ?
#
loop_
_entity_poly.entity_id
_entity_poly.type
_entity_poly.pdbx_seq_one_letter_code
_entity_poly.pdbx_strand_id
1 'polypeptide(L)'
;MIQCKNNCPLGKFNGCCQCCPENQTCPEACGEDAAACEDAIFDEESGLQVFQKSQVATLNAISALVAHKKAVEEQEKNLKAALLSAMERFGIKKFESGILNLTYVEATVAHGVDSAKLKKKYPEAAADCAKDTPRAAYVKITLKDGGKDAG
;
A
#
# COMPACT_ATOMS: atom_id res chain seq x y z
N MET A 1 24.19 11.26 -3.91
CA MET A 1 25.16 10.39 -4.62
C MET A 1 25.34 9.11 -3.81
N ILE A 2 25.17 7.94 -4.43
CA ILE A 2 25.24 6.64 -3.75
C ILE A 2 26.66 6.42 -3.20
N GLN A 3 26.76 6.13 -1.91
CA GLN A 3 28.01 5.83 -1.21
C GLN A 3 28.18 4.31 -1.06
N CYS A 4 29.38 3.86 -0.71
CA CYS A 4 29.69 2.45 -0.47
C CYS A 4 30.31 2.29 0.92
N LYS A 5 29.93 1.25 1.68
CA LYS A 5 30.63 0.87 2.92
C LYS A 5 32.07 0.45 2.64
N ASN A 6 32.32 -0.17 1.49
CA ASN A 6 33.63 -0.62 1.07
C ASN A 6 34.35 0.45 0.25
N ASN A 7 35.60 0.73 0.58
CA ASN A 7 36.44 1.63 -0.19
C ASN A 7 36.84 1.00 -1.54
N CYS A 8 37.09 1.84 -2.54
CA CYS A 8 37.64 1.39 -3.82
C CYS A 8 38.98 0.67 -3.60
N PRO A 9 39.18 -0.56 -4.11
CA PRO A 9 40.43 -1.30 -3.99
C PRO A 9 41.64 -0.54 -4.58
N LEU A 10 41.38 0.27 -5.61
CA LEU A 10 42.37 1.11 -6.28
C LEU A 10 42.50 2.51 -5.67
N GLY A 11 41.67 2.87 -4.67
CA GLY A 11 41.67 4.18 -4.02
C GLY A 11 41.28 5.38 -4.90
N LYS A 12 40.77 5.14 -6.12
CA LYS A 12 40.54 6.19 -7.14
C LYS A 12 39.20 6.90 -7.04
N PHE A 13 38.21 6.30 -6.39
CA PHE A 13 36.84 6.82 -6.32
C PHE A 13 36.28 6.65 -4.91
N ASN A 14 35.59 7.69 -4.42
CA ASN A 14 34.97 7.71 -3.10
C ASN A 14 33.44 7.78 -3.26
N GLY A 15 32.83 6.61 -3.46
CA GLY A 15 31.40 6.44 -3.69
C GLY A 15 31.09 5.03 -4.21
N CYS A 16 29.84 4.76 -4.56
CA CYS A 16 29.45 3.48 -5.14
C CYS A 16 30.22 3.19 -6.44
N CYS A 17 30.81 2.00 -6.55
CA CYS A 17 31.57 1.60 -7.73
C CYS A 17 30.73 1.66 -9.02
N GLN A 18 29.42 1.39 -8.96
CA GLN A 18 28.49 1.52 -10.09
C GLN A 18 28.30 2.98 -10.56
N CYS A 19 28.63 3.95 -9.72
CA CYS A 19 28.60 5.38 -10.07
C CYS A 19 29.97 5.91 -10.51
N CYS A 20 31.01 5.07 -10.53
CA CYS A 20 32.36 5.47 -10.92
C CYS A 20 32.43 5.68 -12.45
N PRO A 21 32.93 6.82 -12.94
CA PRO A 21 33.07 7.09 -14.38
C PRO A 21 33.96 6.06 -15.11
N GLU A 22 34.95 5.50 -14.41
CA GLU A 22 35.88 4.52 -14.96
C GLU A 22 35.39 3.06 -14.78
N ASN A 23 34.18 2.83 -14.27
CA ASN A 23 33.66 1.50 -13.94
C ASN A 23 33.70 0.53 -15.15
N GLN A 24 33.28 0.99 -16.32
CA GLN A 24 33.18 0.15 -17.53
C GLN A 24 34.52 -0.45 -17.99
N THR A 25 35.63 0.18 -17.63
CA THR A 25 36.99 -0.23 -18.02
C THR A 25 37.84 -0.64 -16.82
N CYS A 26 37.26 -0.69 -15.62
CA CYS A 26 37.98 -1.00 -14.40
C CYS A 26 38.05 -2.53 -14.19
N PRO A 27 39.26 -3.12 -14.04
CA PRO A 27 39.40 -4.55 -13.81
C PRO A 27 38.84 -5.00 -12.44
N GLU A 28 38.80 -4.08 -11.48
CA GLU A 28 38.28 -4.29 -10.12
C GLU A 28 36.86 -3.72 -9.95
N ALA A 29 36.09 -3.59 -11.04
CA ALA A 29 34.71 -3.10 -10.99
C ALA A 29 33.82 -4.05 -10.17
N CYS A 30 33.01 -3.49 -9.27
CA CYS A 30 31.96 -4.25 -8.59
C CYS A 30 30.93 -4.75 -9.61
N GLY A 31 30.50 -5.99 -9.47
CA GLY A 31 29.46 -6.60 -10.32
C GLY A 31 28.03 -6.45 -9.79
N GLU A 32 27.85 -5.99 -8.55
CA GLU A 32 26.53 -5.85 -7.94
C GLU A 32 25.88 -4.51 -8.30
N ASP A 33 24.59 -4.57 -8.63
CA ASP A 33 23.76 -3.38 -8.81
C ASP A 33 23.56 -2.68 -7.47
N ALA A 34 23.61 -1.34 -7.48
CA ALA A 34 23.48 -0.57 -6.26
C ALA A 34 22.19 -0.91 -5.50
N ALA A 35 21.07 -1.17 -6.20
CA ALA A 35 19.77 -1.47 -5.60
C ALA A 35 19.70 -2.85 -4.92
N ALA A 36 20.58 -3.79 -5.29
CA ALA A 36 20.60 -5.15 -4.77
C ALA A 36 21.72 -5.39 -3.74
N CYS A 37 22.66 -4.44 -3.62
CA CYS A 37 23.84 -4.55 -2.78
C CYS A 37 23.57 -4.05 -1.34
N GLU A 38 23.95 -4.84 -0.33
CA GLU A 38 23.80 -4.48 1.10
C GLU A 38 24.83 -3.43 1.58
N ASP A 39 25.86 -3.18 0.77
CA ASP A 39 26.94 -2.23 1.06
C ASP A 39 26.70 -0.86 0.43
N ALA A 40 25.68 -0.72 -0.40
CA ALA A 40 25.25 0.56 -0.94
C ALA A 40 24.58 1.39 0.17
N ILE A 41 25.06 2.63 0.33
CA ILE A 41 24.49 3.61 1.23
C ILE A 41 23.83 4.69 0.36
N PHE A 42 22.52 4.84 0.53
CA PHE A 42 21.74 5.81 -0.21
C PHE A 42 21.48 7.04 0.65
N ASP A 43 21.65 8.22 0.05
CA ASP A 43 21.00 9.43 0.56
C ASP A 43 19.51 9.41 0.19
N GLU A 44 18.72 10.32 0.79
CA GLU A 44 17.27 10.34 0.60
C GLU A 44 16.85 10.48 -0.89
N GLU A 45 17.56 11.30 -1.66
CA GLU A 45 17.23 11.56 -3.07
C GLU A 45 17.63 10.37 -3.96
N SER A 46 18.85 9.86 -3.81
CA SER A 46 19.31 8.70 -4.59
C SER A 46 18.57 7.42 -4.21
N GLY A 47 18.24 7.24 -2.93
CA GLY A 47 17.44 6.14 -2.43
C GLY A 47 16.03 6.16 -2.99
N LEU A 48 15.40 7.33 -3.07
CA LEU A 48 14.08 7.46 -3.69
C LEU A 48 14.10 7.09 -5.18
N GLN A 49 15.09 7.55 -5.93
CA GLN A 49 15.21 7.23 -7.36
C GLN A 49 15.45 5.74 -7.60
N VAL A 50 16.33 5.12 -6.80
CA VAL A 50 16.64 3.69 -6.90
C VAL A 50 15.43 2.86 -6.50
N PHE A 51 14.75 3.20 -5.41
CA PHE A 51 13.51 2.55 -4.97
C PHE A 51 12.40 2.63 -6.04
N GLN A 52 12.20 3.81 -6.64
CA GLN A 52 11.19 3.97 -7.69
C GLN A 52 11.48 3.09 -8.90
N LYS A 53 12.75 3.00 -9.32
CA LYS A 53 13.16 2.17 -10.46
C LYS A 53 13.07 0.67 -10.14
N SER A 54 13.57 0.23 -8.99
CA SER A 54 13.57 -1.18 -8.61
C SER A 54 12.15 -1.70 -8.37
N GLN A 55 11.28 -0.86 -7.80
CA GLN A 55 9.93 -1.27 -7.44
C GLN A 55 8.86 -0.92 -8.48
N VAL A 56 9.21 -0.42 -9.67
CA VAL A 56 8.25 0.04 -10.69
C VAL A 56 7.23 -1.05 -11.06
N ALA A 57 7.68 -2.30 -11.24
CA ALA A 57 6.82 -3.42 -11.57
C ALA A 57 5.84 -3.72 -10.42
N THR A 58 6.34 -3.71 -9.20
CA THR A 58 5.55 -3.90 -7.98
C THR A 58 4.52 -2.78 -7.79
N LEU A 59 4.91 -1.52 -8.01
CA LEU A 59 4.02 -0.36 -7.93
C LEU A 59 2.91 -0.42 -8.98
N ASN A 60 3.24 -0.79 -10.21
CA ASN A 60 2.25 -0.97 -11.29
C ASN A 60 1.28 -2.12 -10.98
N ALA A 61 1.79 -3.25 -10.48
CA ALA A 61 0.95 -4.38 -10.07
C ALA A 61 0.01 -3.99 -8.93
N ILE A 62 0.50 -3.26 -7.92
CA ILE A 62 -0.32 -2.73 -6.82
C ILE A 62 -1.40 -1.78 -7.37
N SER A 63 -1.05 -0.86 -8.26
CA SER A 63 -2.01 0.07 -8.87
C SER A 63 -3.15 -0.68 -9.57
N ALA A 64 -2.79 -1.66 -10.40
CA ALA A 64 -3.76 -2.50 -11.12
C ALA A 64 -4.66 -3.29 -10.16
N LEU A 65 -4.09 -3.89 -9.10
CA LEU A 65 -4.85 -4.63 -8.09
C LEU A 65 -5.80 -3.73 -7.31
N VAL A 66 -5.40 -2.51 -6.94
CA VAL A 66 -6.29 -1.58 -6.23
C VAL A 66 -7.42 -1.10 -7.15
N ALA A 67 -7.14 -0.81 -8.42
CA ALA A 67 -8.18 -0.48 -9.40
C ALA A 67 -9.16 -1.63 -9.60
N HIS A 68 -8.66 -2.86 -9.76
CA HIS A 68 -9.49 -4.06 -9.89
C HIS A 68 -10.33 -4.31 -8.64
N LYS A 69 -9.74 -4.16 -7.45
CA LYS A 69 -10.45 -4.31 -6.18
C LYS A 69 -11.61 -3.31 -6.05
N LYS A 70 -11.40 -2.04 -6.40
CA LYS A 70 -12.48 -1.03 -6.41
C LYS A 70 -13.62 -1.43 -7.36
N ALA A 71 -13.29 -1.92 -8.56
CA ALA A 71 -14.29 -2.36 -9.52
C ALA A 71 -15.09 -3.58 -9.02
N VAL A 72 -14.41 -4.57 -8.41
CA VAL A 72 -15.05 -5.75 -7.83
C VAL A 72 -15.91 -5.40 -6.62
N GLU A 73 -15.45 -4.50 -5.75
CA GLU A 73 -16.24 -4.03 -4.60
C GLU A 73 -17.54 -3.34 -5.05
N GLU A 74 -17.50 -2.56 -6.14
CA GLU A 74 -18.68 -1.92 -6.70
C GLU A 74 -19.64 -2.94 -7.35
N GLN A 75 -19.10 -3.91 -8.09
CA GLN A 75 -19.90 -5.01 -8.63
C GLN A 75 -20.55 -5.83 -7.51
N GLU A 76 -19.81 -6.14 -6.43
CA GLU A 76 -20.32 -6.87 -5.27
C GLU A 76 -21.47 -6.13 -4.60
N LYS A 77 -21.34 -4.80 -4.40
CA LYS A 77 -22.42 -3.98 -3.85
C LYS A 77 -23.67 -4.02 -4.72
N ASN A 78 -23.51 -3.86 -6.03
CA ASN A 78 -24.64 -3.87 -6.97
C ASN A 78 -25.32 -5.24 -7.02
N LEU A 79 -24.56 -6.34 -7.01
CA LEU A 79 -25.11 -7.70 -6.97
C LEU A 79 -25.81 -7.99 -5.64
N LYS A 80 -25.22 -7.58 -4.50
CA LYS A 80 -25.86 -7.72 -3.18
C LYS A 80 -27.14 -6.89 -3.09
N ALA A 81 -27.15 -5.66 -3.62
CA ALA A 81 -28.33 -4.81 -3.66
C ALA A 81 -29.43 -5.42 -4.54
N ALA A 82 -29.08 -5.92 -5.72
CA ALA A 82 -30.03 -6.61 -6.60
C ALA A 82 -30.62 -7.87 -5.93
N LEU A 83 -29.79 -8.66 -5.24
CA LEU A 83 -30.25 -9.82 -4.46
C LEU A 83 -31.15 -9.40 -3.30
N LEU A 84 -30.80 -8.33 -2.57
CA LEU A 84 -31.61 -7.80 -1.48
C LEU A 84 -33.00 -7.38 -2.01
N SER A 85 -33.06 -6.58 -3.07
CA SER A 85 -34.33 -6.15 -3.68
C SER A 85 -35.14 -7.32 -4.25
N ALA A 86 -34.49 -8.36 -4.79
CA ALA A 86 -35.17 -9.57 -5.21
C ALA A 86 -35.74 -10.33 -3.99
N MET A 87 -34.96 -10.51 -2.93
CA MET A 87 -35.41 -11.17 -1.70
C MET A 87 -36.61 -10.42 -1.07
N GLU A 88 -36.60 -9.09 -1.06
CA GLU A 88 -37.73 -8.25 -0.63
C GLU A 88 -38.96 -8.45 -1.52
N ARG A 89 -38.79 -8.39 -2.84
CA ARG A 89 -39.89 -8.56 -3.81
C ARG A 89 -40.55 -9.93 -3.75
N PHE A 90 -39.77 -10.98 -3.55
CA PHE A 90 -40.27 -12.37 -3.48
C PHE A 90 -40.60 -12.81 -2.05
N GLY A 91 -40.39 -11.95 -1.03
CA GLY A 91 -40.65 -12.30 0.37
C GLY A 91 -39.75 -13.41 0.92
N ILE A 92 -38.56 -13.59 0.34
CA ILE A 92 -37.63 -14.66 0.69
C ILE A 92 -36.76 -14.19 1.86
N LYS A 93 -36.93 -14.82 3.03
CA LYS A 93 -36.14 -14.50 4.23
C LYS A 93 -34.82 -15.27 4.30
N LYS A 94 -34.79 -16.47 3.73
CA LYS A 94 -33.61 -17.33 3.64
C LYS A 94 -33.63 -18.06 2.31
N PHE A 95 -32.48 -18.09 1.65
CA PHE A 95 -32.26 -18.84 0.42
C PHE A 95 -30.97 -19.64 0.57
N GLU A 96 -31.05 -20.92 0.27
CA GLU A 96 -29.92 -21.84 0.37
C GLU A 96 -29.78 -22.57 -0.97
N SER A 97 -28.55 -22.64 -1.45
CA SER A 97 -28.17 -23.33 -2.69
C SER A 97 -26.88 -24.10 -2.44
N GLY A 98 -26.51 -25.01 -3.36
CA GLY A 98 -25.25 -25.77 -3.25
C GLY A 98 -23.98 -24.92 -3.25
N ILE A 99 -24.07 -23.60 -3.47
CA ILE A 99 -22.94 -22.68 -3.58
C ILE A 99 -23.07 -21.51 -2.58
N LEU A 100 -24.29 -21.03 -2.30
CA LEU A 100 -24.53 -19.82 -1.51
C LEU A 100 -25.67 -19.99 -0.51
N ASN A 101 -25.43 -19.50 0.70
CA ASN A 101 -26.40 -19.30 1.76
C ASN A 101 -26.67 -17.80 1.92
N LEU A 102 -27.88 -17.37 1.62
CA LEU A 102 -28.34 -15.98 1.74
C LEU A 102 -29.39 -15.89 2.84
N THR A 103 -29.13 -15.04 3.84
CA THR A 103 -30.11 -14.67 4.86
C THR A 103 -30.41 -13.20 4.71
N TYR A 104 -31.68 -12.85 4.58
CA TYR A 104 -32.12 -11.46 4.62
C TYR A 104 -31.95 -10.94 6.04
N VAL A 105 -31.19 -9.87 6.19
CA VAL A 105 -30.99 -9.17 7.47
C VAL A 105 -31.58 -7.78 7.32
N GLU A 106 -32.49 -7.43 8.22
CA GLU A 106 -33.12 -6.12 8.22
C GLU A 106 -32.09 -5.01 8.48
N ALA A 107 -32.34 -3.83 7.88
CA ALA A 107 -31.50 -2.66 8.07
C ALA A 107 -31.37 -2.35 9.57
N THR A 108 -30.17 -2.54 10.11
CA THR A 108 -29.88 -2.35 11.53
C THR A 108 -28.91 -1.18 11.67
N VAL A 109 -29.18 -0.27 12.60
CA VAL A 109 -28.30 0.87 12.87
C VAL A 109 -27.14 0.39 13.74
N ALA A 110 -25.93 0.45 13.19
CA ALA A 110 -24.71 0.23 13.98
C ALA A 110 -24.41 1.48 14.81
N HIS A 111 -24.42 1.35 16.14
CA HIS A 111 -24.00 2.41 17.04
C HIS A 111 -22.49 2.32 17.30
N GLY A 112 -21.72 3.18 16.64
CA GLY A 112 -20.30 3.36 16.90
C GLY A 112 -20.03 4.62 17.74
N VAL A 113 -19.07 4.55 18.65
CA VAL A 113 -18.63 5.72 19.41
C VAL A 113 -17.73 6.58 18.53
N ASP A 114 -18.15 7.82 18.27
CA ASP A 114 -17.36 8.83 17.57
C ASP A 114 -16.16 9.24 18.45
N SER A 115 -15.02 8.56 18.25
CA SER A 115 -13.82 8.74 19.06
C SER A 115 -13.23 10.15 18.92
N ALA A 116 -13.49 10.85 17.82
CA ALA A 116 -13.04 12.23 17.62
C ALA A 116 -13.85 13.20 18.46
N LYS A 117 -15.18 13.03 18.52
CA LYS A 117 -16.03 13.80 19.43
C LYS A 117 -15.76 13.46 20.90
N LEU A 118 -15.50 12.19 21.21
CA LEU A 118 -15.16 11.75 22.57
C LEU A 118 -13.89 12.44 23.05
N LYS A 119 -12.81 12.42 22.27
CA LYS A 119 -11.54 13.10 22.61
C LYS A 119 -11.69 14.62 22.75
N LYS A 120 -12.56 15.25 21.97
CA LYS A 120 -12.81 16.72 22.05
C LYS A 120 -13.63 17.13 23.28
N LYS A 121 -14.62 16.34 23.67
CA LYS A 121 -15.53 16.67 24.78
C LYS A 121 -15.05 16.11 26.13
N TYR A 122 -14.38 14.96 26.11
CA TYR A 122 -13.97 14.19 27.28
C TYR A 122 -12.55 13.61 27.07
N PRO A 123 -11.52 14.47 27.07
CA PRO A 123 -10.14 14.05 26.82
C PRO A 123 -9.58 13.10 27.89
N GLU A 124 -9.96 13.28 29.16
CA GLU A 124 -9.51 12.41 30.27
C GLU A 124 -10.06 10.99 30.13
N ALA A 125 -11.38 10.83 29.92
CA ALA A 125 -11.99 9.51 29.71
C ALA A 125 -11.48 8.83 28.43
N ALA A 126 -11.14 9.59 27.39
CA ALA A 126 -10.55 9.04 26.17
C ALA A 126 -9.11 8.55 26.39
N ALA A 127 -8.36 9.17 27.30
CA ALA A 127 -7.03 8.73 27.70
C ALA A 127 -7.10 7.48 28.59
N ASP A 128 -8.01 7.45 29.57
CA ASP A 128 -8.22 6.28 30.44
C ASP A 128 -8.67 5.02 29.69
N CYS A 129 -9.42 5.21 28.60
CA CYS A 129 -9.89 4.13 27.73
C CYS A 129 -8.96 3.86 26.54
N ALA A 130 -7.83 4.55 26.43
CA ALA A 130 -6.86 4.32 25.37
C ALA A 130 -6.06 3.04 25.65
N LYS A 131 -6.05 2.12 24.70
CA LYS A 131 -5.18 0.94 24.74
C LYS A 131 -4.14 1.04 23.63
N ASP A 132 -2.87 1.17 24.01
CA ASP A 132 -1.77 1.06 23.07
C ASP A 132 -1.71 -0.37 22.52
N THR A 133 -1.88 -0.48 21.21
CA THR A 133 -1.70 -1.75 20.49
C THR A 133 -0.49 -1.57 19.59
N PRO A 134 0.65 -2.21 19.88
CA PRO A 134 1.80 -2.15 19.00
C PRO A 134 1.40 -2.73 17.64
N ARG A 135 1.65 -1.97 16.57
CA ARG A 135 1.43 -2.41 15.19
C ARG A 135 2.77 -2.48 14.49
N ALA A 136 2.99 -3.57 13.76
CA ALA A 136 4.14 -3.67 12.86
C ALA A 136 4.10 -2.54 11.83
N ALA A 137 5.27 -2.18 11.30
CA ALA A 137 5.37 -1.26 10.18
C ALA A 137 4.51 -1.78 9.01
N TYR A 138 3.73 -0.90 8.39
CA TYR A 138 2.89 -1.23 7.25
C TYR A 138 2.98 -0.10 6.21
N VAL A 139 2.84 -0.46 4.94
CA VAL A 139 2.79 0.52 3.84
C VAL A 139 1.34 0.89 3.58
N LYS A 140 1.02 2.19 3.67
CA LYS A 140 -0.30 2.72 3.31
C LYS A 140 -0.30 3.13 1.85
N ILE A 141 -1.12 2.48 1.03
CA ILE A 141 -1.26 2.79 -0.40
C ILE A 141 -2.57 3.56 -0.60
N THR A 142 -2.47 4.78 -1.12
CA THR A 142 -3.61 5.61 -1.55
C THR A 142 -3.45 5.96 -3.02
N LEU A 143 -4.42 5.58 -3.86
CA LEU A 143 -4.46 6.06 -5.24
C LEU A 143 -4.70 7.57 -5.23
N LYS A 144 -3.85 8.33 -5.90
CA LYS A 144 -4.19 9.71 -6.26
C LYS A 144 -5.22 9.61 -7.37
N ASP A 145 -6.43 10.11 -7.12
CA ASP A 145 -7.39 10.32 -8.20
C ASP A 145 -6.69 11.14 -9.28
N GLY A 146 -6.58 10.55 -10.47
CA GLY A 146 -6.00 11.22 -11.63
C GLY A 146 -6.65 12.59 -11.76
N GLY A 147 -5.81 13.62 -11.87
CA GLY A 147 -6.28 14.95 -12.22
C GLY A 147 -7.24 14.80 -13.38
N LYS A 148 -8.47 15.26 -13.18
CA LYS A 148 -9.45 15.44 -14.25
C LYS A 148 -8.72 16.03 -15.45
N ASP A 149 -8.67 15.28 -16.54
CA ASP A 149 -8.44 15.85 -17.86
C ASP A 149 -9.41 17.03 -18.01
N ALA A 150 -8.83 18.22 -18.06
CA ALA A 150 -9.52 19.46 -18.35
C ALA A 150 -9.05 19.88 -19.74
N GLY A 151 -9.98 19.93 -20.68
CA GLY A 151 -9.82 20.60 -21.98
C GLY A 151 -9.74 19.65 -23.16
#